data_AF-A0A662BGQ3-F1
#
_entry.id   AF-A0A662BGQ3-F1
#
_cell.length_a   1.000
_cell.length_b   1.000
_cell.length_c   1.000
_cell.angle_alpha   90.00
_cell.angle_beta   90.00
_cell.angle_gamma   90.00
#
_symmetry.space_group_name_H-M   'P 1'
#
loop_
_entity.id
_entity.type
_entity.pdbx_description
1 polymer ?
#
loop_
_entity_poly.entity_id
_entity_poly.type
_entity_poly.pdbx_seq_one_letter_code
_entity_poly.pdbx_strand_id
1 'polypeptide(L)' 'MCGRYVSVQSIKVIERRFNIRVPANIVLEPSYNISPGNYAPVITDAKPKDLFLLQVYL' A
#
# COMPACT_ATOMS: atom_id res chain seq x y z
N MET A 1 20.13 0.10 5.89
CA MET A 1 19.35 1.24 5.35
C MET A 1 18.33 0.69 4.36
N CYS A 2 17.04 0.79 4.67
CA CYS A 2 15.95 0.19 3.88
C CYS A 2 15.32 1.23 2.93
N GLY A 3 16.13 1.95 2.15
CA GLY A 3 15.65 3.12 1.38
C GLY A 3 14.73 2.78 0.20
N ARG A 4 14.59 1.50 -0.17
CA ARG A 4 13.76 1.06 -1.30
C ARG A 4 13.14 -0.31 -1.02
N TYR A 5 11.96 -0.56 -1.56
CA TYR A 5 11.27 -1.85 -1.45
C TYR A 5 10.35 -2.14 -2.64
N VAL A 6 9.83 -3.36 -2.70
CA VAL A 6 8.89 -3.82 -3.75
C VAL A 6 7.48 -3.98 -3.19
N SER A 7 6.47 -3.62 -3.99
CA SER A 7 5.06 -3.88 -3.72
C SER A 7 4.43 -4.48 -4.99
N VAL A 8 4.35 -5.80 -5.03
CA VAL A 8 3.86 -6.56 -6.19
C VAL A 8 2.62 -7.42 -5.87
N GLN A 9 2.10 -7.28 -4.65
CA GLN A 9 0.98 -8.08 -4.18
C GLN A 9 -0.32 -7.57 -4.80
N SER A 10 -1.20 -8.50 -5.20
CA SER A 10 -2.53 -8.14 -5.69
C SER A 10 -3.43 -7.65 -4.55
N ILE A 11 -4.43 -6.84 -4.90
CA ILE A 11 -5.44 -6.33 -3.95
C ILE A 11 -6.04 -7.46 -3.11
N LYS A 12 -6.43 -8.57 -3.76
CA LYS A 12 -7.05 -9.73 -3.10
C LYS A 12 -6.13 -10.38 -2.03
N VAL A 13 -4.81 -10.37 -2.25
CA VAL A 13 -3.85 -10.89 -1.26
C VAL A 13 -3.76 -9.95 -0.06
N ILE A 14 -3.71 -8.65 -0.32
CA ILE A 14 -3.66 -7.61 0.73
C ILE A 14 -4.92 -7.64 1.58
N GLU A 15 -6.10 -7.66 0.95
CA GLU A 15 -7.40 -7.73 1.65
C GLU A 15 -7.49 -8.94 2.58
N ARG A 16 -7.11 -10.13 2.10
CA ARG A 16 -7.13 -11.34 2.92
C ARG A 16 -6.10 -11.32 4.03
N ARG A 17 -4.89 -10.83 3.76
CA ARG A 17 -3.79 -10.82 4.73
C ARG A 17 -4.09 -9.91 5.92
N PHE A 18 -4.67 -8.75 5.65
CA PHE A 18 -4.91 -7.74 6.68
C PHE A 18 -6.39 -7.64 7.10
N ASN A 19 -7.27 -8.46 6.52
CA ASN A 19 -8.72 -8.44 6.77
C ASN A 19 -9.33 -7.03 6.61
N ILE A 20 -8.97 -6.38 5.50
CA ILE A 20 -9.40 -5.04 5.14
C ILE A 20 -10.22 -5.04 3.85
N ARG A 21 -10.80 -3.88 3.51
CA ARG A 21 -11.41 -3.65 2.21
C ARG A 21 -10.63 -2.59 1.46
N VAL A 22 -10.39 -2.81 0.16
CA VAL A 22 -9.78 -1.79 -0.69
C VAL A 22 -10.89 -1.05 -1.45
N PRO A 23 -11.01 0.29 -1.28
CA PRO A 23 -11.95 1.09 -2.04
C PRO A 23 -11.77 0.92 -3.55
N ALA A 24 -12.88 0.85 -4.30
CA ALA A 24 -12.87 0.57 -5.74
C ALA A 24 -12.14 1.62 -6.59
N ASN A 25 -11.94 2.83 -6.06
CA ASN A 25 -11.19 3.90 -6.71
C ASN A 25 -9.67 3.78 -6.53
N ILE A 26 -9.19 2.79 -5.76
CA ILE A 26 -7.75 2.55 -5.58
C ILE A 26 -7.31 1.46 -6.54
N VAL A 27 -6.40 1.83 -7.45
CA VAL A 27 -5.71 0.90 -8.34
C VAL A 27 -4.31 0.67 -7.78
N LEU A 28 -4.01 -0.57 -7.41
CA LEU A 28 -2.66 -0.97 -6.99
C LEU A 28 -1.93 -1.64 -8.14
N GLU A 29 -1.01 -0.90 -8.75
CA GLU A 29 -0.10 -1.46 -9.76
C GLU A 29 1.16 -2.02 -9.09
N PRO A 30 1.72 -3.14 -9.59
CA PRO A 30 2.99 -3.66 -9.11
C PRO A 30 4.11 -2.63 -9.28
N SER A 31 4.82 -2.33 -8.21
CA SER A 31 6.01 -1.48 -8.21
C SER A 31 7.20 -2.20 -7.63
N TYR A 32 8.29 -2.25 -8.39
CA TYR A 32 9.52 -2.96 -8.04
C TYR A 32 10.58 -2.02 -7.44
N ASN A 33 10.27 -0.74 -7.28
CA ASN A 33 11.26 0.26 -6.91
C ASN A 33 10.64 1.44 -6.15
N ILE A 34 9.83 1.16 -5.12
CA ILE A 34 9.26 2.21 -4.29
C ILE A 34 10.39 2.88 -3.50
N SER A 35 10.44 4.20 -3.58
CA SER A 35 11.41 5.06 -2.93
C SER A 35 10.72 6.26 -2.26
N PRO A 36 11.45 7.03 -1.43
CA PRO A 36 10.92 8.27 -0.88
C PRO A 36 10.40 9.19 -1.98
N GLY A 37 9.23 9.78 -1.76
CA GLY A 37 8.47 10.57 -2.72
C GLY A 37 7.41 9.80 -3.49
N ASN A 38 7.45 8.47 -3.55
CA ASN A 38 6.41 7.66 -4.21
C ASN A 38 5.18 7.45 -3.31
N TYR A 39 4.00 7.28 -3.92
CA TYR A 39 2.80 6.82 -3.23
C TYR A 39 2.84 5.30 -3.06
N ALA A 40 2.44 4.83 -1.88
CA ALA A 40 2.37 3.42 -1.53
C ALA A 40 1.09 3.10 -0.74
N PRO A 41 0.62 1.84 -0.79
CA PRO A 41 -0.50 1.39 0.02
C PRO A 41 -0.15 1.42 1.51
N VAL A 42 -0.97 2.09 2.31
CA VAL A 42 -0.82 2.22 3.76
C VAL A 42 -2.16 1.99 4.45
N ILE A 43 -2.14 1.23 5.53
CA ILE A 43 -3.25 1.06 6.48
C ILE A 43 -2.87 1.85 7.72
N THR A 44 -3.73 2.76 8.16
CA THR A 44 -3.49 3.61 9.34
C THR A 44 -4.32 3.15 10.53
N ASP A 45 -3.93 3.55 11.73
CA ASP A 45 -4.67 3.28 12.96
C ASP A 45 -6.02 4.00 13.03
N ALA A 46 -6.11 5.20 12.43
CA ALA A 46 -7.33 5.99 12.36
C ALA A 46 -8.44 5.29 11.56
N LYS A 47 -8.06 4.49 10.55
CA LYS A 47 -8.98 3.72 9.69
C LYS A 47 -8.38 2.34 9.39
N PRO A 48 -8.38 1.42 10.36
CA PRO A 48 -7.61 0.16 10.29
C PRO A 48 -8.18 -0.87 9.32
N LYS A 49 -9.37 -0.61 8.76
CA LYS A 49 -10.06 -1.50 7.81
C LYS A 49 -10.04 -0.99 6.37
N ASP A 50 -9.42 0.18 6.15
CA ASP A 50 -9.36 0.84 4.87
C ASP A 50 -7.90 0.97 4.42
N LEU A 51 -7.68 0.85 3.12
CA LEU A 51 -6.39 1.11 2.50
C LEU A 51 -6.35 2.51 1.91
N PHE A 52 -5.23 3.20 2.09
CA PHE A 52 -4.95 4.52 1.54
C PHE A 52 -3.70 4.47 0.67
N LEU A 53 -3.59 5.38 -0.29
CA LEU A 53 -2.34 5.68 -0.97
C LEU A 53 -1.71 6.91 -0.31
N LEU A 54 -0.59 6.74 0.35
CA LEU A 54 0.15 7.83 1.02
C LEU A 54 1.57 7.90 0.48
N GLN A 55 2.12 9.12 0.45
CA GLN A 55 3.49 9.36 0.00
C GLN A 55 4.49 8.90 1.06
N VAL A 56 5.50 8.15 0.64
CA VAL A 56 6.60 7.67 1.50
C VAL A 56 7.61 8.80 1.67
N TYR A 57 8.01 9.12 2.90
CA TYR A 57 8.94 10.23 3.22
C TYR A 57 10.24 9.79 3.93
N LEU A 58 10.54 8.48 3.96
CA LEU A 58 11.68 7.90 4.68
C LEU A 58 13.06 8.49 4.28
#